data_AF-I1E399-F1
#
_entry.id   AF-I1E399-F1
#
_cell.length_a   1.000
_cell.length_b   1.000
_cell.length_c   1.000
_cell.angle_alpha   90.00
_cell.angle_beta   90.00
_cell.angle_gamma   90.00
#
_symmetry.space_group_name_H-M   'P 1'
#
loop_
_entity.id
_entity.type
_entity.pdbx_description
1 polymer ?
#
loop_
_entity_poly.entity_id
_entity_poly.type
_entity_poly.pdbx_seq_one_letter_code
_entity_poly.pdbx_strand_id
1 'polypeptide(L)'
;VFEKKPFLQRVVKTYKKVKKDSALLLSACSHLLHNKELMASLGESSFDAVLTDPFLPCGPIVALYLALPVVFFLHSLPCGLDFQGTRCPSPPSYVPRALSLNSDHMTFLQRVKNMLILVSESFLCNVVYSPYGALASEVLQKDVTVQDLMGSASVWLLKRDFV
;
A
#
# COMPACT_ATOMS: atom_id res chain seq x y z
N VAL A 1 8.73 29.67 -0.08
CA VAL A 1 10.11 29.68 -0.61
C VAL A 1 10.75 28.32 -0.33
N PHE A 2 11.05 27.52 -1.36
CA PHE A 2 11.65 26.19 -1.15
C PHE A 2 13.10 26.34 -0.67
N GLU A 3 13.39 25.97 0.58
CA GLU A 3 14.76 25.90 1.10
C GLU A 3 15.62 25.00 0.20
N LYS A 4 16.65 25.57 -0.46
CA LYS A 4 17.61 24.81 -1.28
C LYS A 4 18.58 24.01 -0.40
N LYS A 5 18.11 22.95 0.26
CA LYS A 5 19.00 21.99 0.95
C LYS A 5 19.68 21.07 -0.08
N PRO A 6 20.87 20.52 0.18
CA PRO A 6 21.48 19.46 -0.62
C PRO A 6 20.51 18.29 -0.87
N PHE A 7 20.58 17.65 -2.04
CA PHE A 7 19.68 16.56 -2.43
C PHE A 7 19.62 15.44 -1.39
N LEU A 8 20.78 14.95 -0.94
CA LEU A 8 20.86 13.90 0.09
C LEU A 8 20.19 14.31 1.40
N GLN A 9 20.37 15.55 1.85
CA GLN A 9 19.70 16.04 3.05
C GLN A 9 18.17 16.07 2.87
N ARG A 10 17.67 16.43 1.68
CA ARG A 10 16.22 16.36 1.40
C ARG A 10 15.72 14.92 1.45
N VAL A 11 16.43 13.99 0.79
CA VAL A 11 16.07 12.56 0.80
C VAL A 11 16.01 12.02 2.23
N VAL A 12 17.05 12.27 3.04
CA VAL A 12 17.08 11.84 4.45
C VAL A 12 15.96 12.48 5.27
N LYS A 13 15.69 13.77 5.08
CA LYS A 13 14.61 14.47 5.80
C LYS A 13 13.24 13.90 5.42
N THR A 14 12.99 13.69 4.13
CA THR A 14 11.75 13.09 3.61
C THR A 14 11.60 11.67 4.14
N TYR A 15 12.64 10.85 4.11
CA TYR A 15 12.62 9.49 4.66
C TYR A 15 12.26 9.46 6.14
N LYS A 16 12.90 10.31 6.96
CA LYS A 16 12.58 10.43 8.39
C LYS A 16 11.13 10.88 8.62
N LYS A 17 10.64 11.81 7.81
CA LYS A 17 9.25 12.28 7.88
C LYS A 17 8.27 11.15 7.53
N VAL A 18 8.45 10.49 6.39
CA VAL A 18 7.61 9.36 5.95
C VAL A 18 7.61 8.24 7.00
N LYS A 19 8.76 7.90 7.57
CA LYS A 19 8.85 6.91 8.64
C LYS A 19 8.03 7.31 9.88
N LYS A 20 8.11 8.59 10.30
CA LYS A 20 7.34 9.11 11.45
C LYS A 20 5.85 9.11 11.17
N ASP A 21 5.44 9.62 10.00
CA ASP A 21 4.03 9.71 9.61
C ASP A 21 3.43 8.30 9.47
N SER A 22 4.16 7.37 8.86
CA SER A 22 3.78 5.96 8.75
C SER A 22 3.62 5.28 10.11
N ALA A 23 4.52 5.56 11.06
CA ALA A 23 4.43 4.98 12.41
C ALA A 23 3.21 5.50 13.18
N LEU A 24 2.84 6.76 12.99
CA LEU A 24 1.63 7.33 13.58
C LEU A 24 0.36 6.63 13.06
N LEU A 25 0.27 6.43 11.74
CA LEU A 25 -0.87 5.76 11.11
C LEU A 25 -0.96 4.29 11.52
N LEU A 26 0.18 3.61 11.62
CA LEU A 26 0.25 2.24 12.14
C LEU A 26 -0.22 2.17 13.60
N SER A 27 0.22 3.11 14.45
CA SER A 27 -0.21 3.18 15.84
C SER A 27 -1.71 3.38 15.96
N ALA A 28 -2.30 4.30 15.18
CA ALA A 28 -3.74 4.49 15.14
C ALA A 28 -4.48 3.21 14.71
N CYS A 29 -3.98 2.52 13.69
CA CYS A 29 -4.55 1.23 13.27
C CYS A 29 -4.45 0.16 14.37
N SER A 30 -3.30 0.04 15.03
CA SER A 30 -3.09 -0.89 16.13
C SER A 30 -4.06 -0.61 17.28
N HIS A 31 -4.24 0.66 17.67
CA HIS A 31 -5.22 1.04 18.69
C HIS A 31 -6.66 0.67 18.31
N LEU A 32 -7.04 0.84 17.04
CA LEU A 32 -8.36 0.44 16.54
C LEU A 32 -8.54 -1.08 16.64
N LEU A 33 -7.59 -1.85 16.13
CA LEU A 33 -7.67 -3.32 16.09
C LEU A 33 -7.64 -3.96 17.49
N HIS A 34 -6.95 -3.32 18.44
CA HIS A 34 -6.90 -3.78 19.84
C HIS A 34 -8.08 -3.29 20.68
N ASN A 35 -8.92 -2.38 20.16
CA ASN A 35 -10.13 -1.95 20.84
C ASN A 35 -11.22 -3.02 20.69
N LYS A 36 -11.29 -3.93 21.67
CA LYS A 36 -12.22 -5.05 21.69
C LYS A 36 -13.69 -4.63 21.65
N GLU A 37 -14.04 -3.53 22.32
CA GLU A 37 -15.41 -3.03 22.35
C GLU A 37 -15.85 -2.55 20.97
N LEU A 38 -15.01 -1.76 20.30
CA LEU A 38 -15.27 -1.29 18.95
C LEU A 38 -15.33 -2.46 17.95
N MET A 39 -14.35 -3.38 18.00
CA MET A 39 -14.31 -4.52 17.09
C MET A 39 -15.49 -5.47 17.28
N ALA A 40 -15.95 -5.67 18.52
CA ALA A 40 -17.15 -6.44 18.82
C ALA A 40 -18.40 -5.73 18.27
N SER A 41 -18.54 -4.42 18.52
CA SER A 41 -19.65 -3.62 18.01
C SER A 41 -19.73 -3.65 16.47
N LEU A 42 -18.59 -3.58 15.78
CA LEU A 42 -18.53 -3.71 14.32
C LEU A 42 -18.98 -5.09 13.84
N GLY A 43 -18.62 -6.16 14.55
CA GLY A 43 -19.07 -7.52 14.24
C GLY A 43 -20.57 -7.74 14.47
N GLU A 44 -21.13 -7.19 15.55
CA GLU A 44 -22.56 -7.28 15.87
C GLU A 44 -23.43 -6.47 14.90
N SER A 45 -22.89 -5.38 14.36
CA SER A 45 -23.59 -4.49 13.42
C SER A 45 -23.94 -5.14 12.07
N SER A 46 -23.48 -6.37 11.81
CA SER A 46 -23.88 -7.20 10.66
C SER A 46 -23.68 -6.52 9.30
N PHE A 47 -22.54 -5.86 9.09
CA PHE A 47 -22.18 -5.27 7.81
C PHE A 47 -21.91 -6.35 6.75
N ASP A 48 -22.27 -6.10 5.49
CA ASP A 48 -22.07 -7.05 4.40
C ASP A 48 -20.69 -6.94 3.73
N ALA A 49 -20.03 -5.78 3.82
CA ALA A 49 -18.75 -5.52 3.17
C ALA A 49 -17.98 -4.36 3.81
N VAL A 50 -16.67 -4.32 3.58
CA VAL A 50 -15.79 -3.22 4.00
C VAL A 50 -15.30 -2.45 2.77
N LEU A 51 -15.66 -1.17 2.67
CA LEU A 51 -15.10 -0.26 1.66
C LEU A 51 -13.92 0.52 2.27
N THR A 52 -12.73 0.38 1.71
CA THR A 52 -11.53 1.03 2.25
C THR A 52 -10.56 1.47 1.15
N ASP A 53 -9.77 2.50 1.43
CA ASP A 53 -8.56 2.80 0.66
C ASP A 53 -7.42 1.91 1.18
N PRO A 54 -6.83 1.01 0.35
CA PRO A 54 -5.76 0.12 0.77
C PRO A 54 -4.40 0.82 0.94
N PHE A 55 -4.27 2.12 0.67
CA PHE A 55 -3.04 2.87 0.93
C PHE A 55 -2.62 2.78 2.41
N LEU A 56 -3.59 2.75 3.32
CA LEU A 56 -3.40 2.39 4.73
C LEU A 56 -4.07 1.04 4.97
N PRO A 57 -3.31 -0.06 5.04
CA PRO A 57 -3.87 -1.40 5.05
C PRO A 57 -4.40 -1.80 6.43
N CYS A 58 -5.13 -0.91 7.10
CA CYS A 58 -5.90 -1.19 8.31
C CYS A 58 -7.28 -1.77 7.97
N GLY A 59 -7.98 -1.16 7.01
CA GLY A 59 -9.29 -1.63 6.55
C GLY A 59 -9.28 -3.08 6.04
N PRO A 60 -8.30 -3.52 5.24
CA PRO A 60 -8.15 -4.93 4.86
C PRO A 60 -7.99 -5.87 6.07
N ILE A 61 -7.27 -5.45 7.11
CA ILE A 61 -7.11 -6.25 8.33
C ILE A 61 -8.44 -6.38 9.07
N VAL A 62 -9.17 -5.27 9.22
CA VAL A 62 -10.52 -5.26 9.82
C VAL A 62 -11.46 -6.18 9.04
N ALA A 63 -11.46 -6.09 7.71
CA ALA A 63 -12.31 -6.93 6.87
C ALA A 63 -12.00 -8.43 7.05
N LEU A 64 -10.72 -8.79 7.06
CA LEU A 64 -10.29 -10.16 7.32
C LEU A 64 -10.63 -10.64 8.73
N TYR A 65 -10.54 -9.77 9.73
CA TYR A 65 -10.90 -10.08 11.11
C TYR A 65 -12.40 -10.38 11.25
N LEU A 66 -13.24 -9.56 10.59
CA LEU A 66 -14.70 -9.72 10.59
C LEU A 66 -15.20 -10.77 9.56
N ALA A 67 -14.29 -11.40 8.81
CA ALA A 67 -14.60 -12.32 7.71
C ALA A 67 -15.54 -11.72 6.64
N LEU A 68 -15.38 -10.43 6.34
CA LEU A 68 -16.18 -9.71 5.36
C LEU A 68 -15.43 -9.52 4.03
N PRO A 69 -16.15 -9.49 2.89
CA PRO A 69 -15.55 -9.10 1.62
C PRO A 69 -15.06 -7.66 1.68
N VAL A 70 -13.86 -7.41 1.16
CA VAL A 70 -13.28 -6.06 1.11
C VAL A 70 -13.30 -5.51 -0.30
N VAL A 71 -13.75 -4.27 -0.41
CA VAL A 71 -13.79 -3.48 -1.64
C VAL A 71 -12.78 -2.36 -1.51
N PHE A 72 -11.81 -2.32 -2.41
CA PHE A 72 -10.80 -1.27 -2.44
C PHE A 72 -11.25 -0.11 -3.30
N PHE A 73 -11.17 1.10 -2.76
CA PHE A 73 -11.43 2.34 -3.51
C PHE A 73 -10.24 3.27 -3.45
N LEU A 74 -9.59 3.50 -4.59
CA LEU A 74 -8.34 4.26 -4.68
C LEU A 74 -8.07 4.76 -6.10
N HIS A 75 -7.11 5.66 -6.24
CA HIS A 75 -6.57 6.06 -7.54
C HIS A 75 -5.47 5.09 -8.04
N SER A 76 -4.46 4.89 -7.20
CA SER A 76 -3.29 4.04 -7.47
C SER A 76 -2.56 3.70 -6.18
N LEU A 77 -1.93 2.53 -6.10
CA LEU A 77 -1.00 2.22 -5.01
C LEU A 77 0.46 2.48 -5.42
N PRO A 78 1.31 2.92 -4.48
CA PRO A 78 2.73 2.97 -4.73
C PRO A 78 3.32 1.56 -4.91
N CYS A 79 4.49 1.49 -5.53
CA CYS A 79 5.32 0.29 -5.61
C CYS A 79 4.69 -0.92 -6.32
N GLY A 80 3.59 -0.70 -7.05
CA GLY A 80 2.91 -1.76 -7.78
C GLY A 80 2.18 -2.77 -6.89
N LEU A 81 1.81 -2.37 -5.67
CA LEU A 81 1.03 -3.22 -4.76
C LEU A 81 -0.34 -3.59 -5.35
N ASP A 82 -0.93 -2.71 -6.16
CA ASP A 82 -2.14 -2.97 -6.93
C ASP A 82 -1.95 -4.12 -7.92
N PHE A 83 -0.86 -4.11 -8.69
CA PHE A 83 -0.50 -5.20 -9.59
C PHE A 83 -0.20 -6.51 -8.84
N GLN A 84 0.49 -6.43 -7.70
CA GLN A 84 0.81 -7.60 -6.88
C GLN A 84 -0.45 -8.23 -6.25
N GLY A 85 -1.37 -7.41 -5.76
CA GLY A 85 -2.63 -7.87 -5.17
C GLY A 85 -3.59 -8.45 -6.20
N THR A 86 -3.71 -7.79 -7.36
CA THR A 86 -4.56 -8.28 -8.47
C THR A 86 -3.94 -9.41 -9.29
N ARG A 87 -2.68 -9.80 -9.00
CA ARG A 87 -1.89 -10.77 -9.78
C ARG A 87 -1.74 -10.35 -11.26
N CYS A 88 -1.87 -9.06 -11.56
CA CYS A 88 -1.72 -8.52 -12.90
C CYS A 88 -0.23 -8.36 -13.25
N PRO A 89 0.24 -8.89 -14.39
CA PRO A 89 1.63 -8.73 -14.80
C PRO A 89 1.92 -7.27 -15.17
N SER A 90 2.96 -6.68 -14.57
CA SER A 90 3.48 -5.34 -14.90
C SER A 90 5.00 -5.40 -15.13
N PRO A 91 5.46 -6.00 -16.23
CA PRO A 91 6.87 -6.19 -16.46
C PRO A 91 7.59 -4.86 -16.80
N PRO A 92 8.70 -4.56 -16.13
CA PRO A 92 9.41 -3.28 -16.26
C PRO A 92 10.13 -3.09 -17.60
N SER A 93 10.17 -4.10 -18.47
CA SER A 93 10.78 -4.01 -19.80
C SER A 93 9.92 -3.21 -20.80
N TYR A 94 8.61 -3.12 -20.59
CA TYR A 94 7.68 -2.38 -21.46
C TYR A 94 6.57 -1.61 -20.71
N VAL A 95 6.37 -1.85 -19.42
CA VAL A 95 5.46 -1.04 -18.59
C VAL A 95 6.26 0.04 -17.86
N PRO A 96 6.08 1.34 -18.17
CA PRO A 96 6.80 2.41 -17.49
C PRO A 96 6.31 2.58 -16.05
N ARG A 97 7.24 2.78 -15.11
CA ARG A 97 6.93 3.14 -13.72
C ARG A 97 6.42 4.58 -13.68
N ALA A 98 5.45 4.88 -12.83
CA ALA A 98 4.81 6.20 -12.76
C ALA A 98 5.81 7.37 -12.57
N LEU A 99 6.86 7.17 -11.78
CA LEU A 99 7.89 8.19 -11.52
C LEU A 99 9.00 8.25 -12.59
N SER A 100 8.98 7.37 -13.59
CA SER A 100 9.99 7.33 -14.65
C SER A 100 9.83 8.43 -15.69
N LEU A 101 8.60 8.94 -15.86
CA LEU A 101 8.17 9.84 -16.95
C LEU A 101 8.48 9.27 -18.35
N ASN A 102 8.61 7.95 -18.47
CA ASN A 102 8.80 7.27 -19.73
C ASN A 102 7.43 6.97 -20.39
N SER A 103 7.41 6.89 -21.73
CA SER A 103 6.32 6.29 -22.50
C SER A 103 6.38 4.76 -22.48
N ASP A 104 5.35 4.12 -23.03
CA ASP A 104 5.31 2.69 -23.37
C ASP A 104 6.42 2.29 -24.36
N HIS A 105 6.81 3.20 -25.26
CA HIS A 105 7.99 3.06 -26.10
C HIS A 105 9.27 3.52 -25.37
N MET A 106 10.02 2.58 -24.80
CA MET A 106 11.30 2.84 -24.11
C MET A 106 12.53 2.32 -24.87
N THR A 107 13.54 3.17 -25.00
CA THR A 107 14.93 2.80 -25.36
C THR A 107 15.58 1.91 -24.30
N PHE A 108 16.70 1.27 -24.63
CA PHE A 108 17.44 0.42 -23.68
C PHE A 108 17.79 1.15 -22.37
N LEU A 109 18.34 2.36 -22.43
CA LEU A 109 18.70 3.13 -21.23
C LEU A 109 17.46 3.53 -20.39
N GLN A 110 16.34 3.83 -21.05
CA GLN A 110 15.08 4.09 -20.35
C GLN A 110 14.57 2.85 -19.61
N ARG A 111 14.72 1.65 -20.19
CA ARG A 111 14.38 0.38 -19.53
C ARG A 111 15.27 0.10 -18.32
N VAL A 112 16.57 0.38 -18.43
CA VAL A 112 17.51 0.26 -17.28
C VAL A 112 17.10 1.22 -16.16
N LYS A 113 16.80 2.49 -16.50
CA LYS A 113 16.27 3.47 -15.53
C LYS A 113 14.96 2.98 -14.90
N ASN A 114 14.05 2.42 -15.70
CA ASN A 114 12.76 1.91 -15.25
C ASN A 114 12.91 0.78 -14.23
N MET A 115 13.86 -0.15 -14.47
CA MET A 115 14.23 -1.21 -13.54
C MET A 115 14.80 -0.67 -12.22
N LEU A 116 15.70 0.32 -12.28
CA LEU A 116 16.27 0.93 -11.07
C LEU A 116 15.20 1.62 -10.21
N ILE A 117 14.21 2.26 -10.85
CA ILE A 117 13.06 2.86 -10.15
C ILE A 117 12.23 1.78 -9.47
N LEU A 118 11.89 0.68 -10.17
CA LEU A 118 11.13 -0.42 -9.59
C LEU A 118 11.80 -0.98 -8.31
N VAL A 119 13.12 -1.22 -8.36
CA VAL A 119 13.86 -1.74 -7.19
C VAL A 119 13.87 -0.73 -6.04
N SER A 120 14.06 0.56 -6.36
CA SER A 120 14.07 1.64 -5.37
C SER A 120 12.71 1.82 -4.68
N GLU A 121 11.61 1.73 -5.45
CA GLU A 121 10.24 1.79 -4.96
C GLU A 121 9.96 0.65 -3.97
N SER A 122 10.28 -0.59 -4.33
CA SER A 122 10.09 -1.75 -3.45
C SER A 122 10.78 -1.58 -2.09
N PHE A 123 12.00 -1.06 -2.07
CA PHE A 123 12.72 -0.79 -0.82
C PHE A 123 12.02 0.28 0.04
N LEU A 124 11.58 1.38 -0.58
CA LEU A 124 10.89 2.45 0.13
C LEU A 124 9.53 2.02 0.69
N CYS A 125 8.76 1.24 -0.08
CA CYS A 125 7.46 0.75 0.37
C CYS A 125 7.58 -0.28 1.49
N ASN A 126 8.60 -1.12 1.50
CA ASN A 126 8.80 -2.07 2.60
C ASN A 126 8.90 -1.36 3.96
N VAL A 127 9.46 -0.15 4.02
CA VAL A 127 9.54 0.63 5.28
C VAL A 127 8.16 1.06 5.78
N VAL A 128 7.21 1.31 4.87
CA VAL A 128 5.85 1.76 5.20
C VAL A 128 4.93 0.58 5.49
N TYR A 129 5.00 -0.47 4.67
CA TYR A 129 4.00 -1.54 4.67
C TYR A 129 4.39 -2.77 5.48
N SER A 130 5.67 -3.09 5.65
CA SER A 130 6.07 -4.29 6.41
C SER A 130 5.52 -4.35 7.84
N PRO A 131 5.40 -3.23 8.59
CA PRO A 131 4.82 -3.28 9.92
C PRO A 131 3.34 -3.68 9.95
N TYR A 132 2.59 -3.41 8.88
CA TYR A 132 1.20 -3.82 8.77
C TYR A 132 1.06 -5.33 8.55
N GLY A 133 1.99 -5.96 7.83
CA GLY A 133 2.02 -7.43 7.73
C GLY A 133 2.22 -8.07 9.10
N ALA A 134 3.16 -7.56 9.90
CA ALA A 134 3.37 -8.04 11.27
C ALA A 134 2.14 -7.84 12.16
N LEU A 135 1.52 -6.64 12.12
CA LEU A 135 0.31 -6.33 12.88
C LEU A 135 -0.89 -7.22 12.45
N ALA A 136 -1.03 -7.46 11.15
CA ALA A 136 -2.06 -8.34 10.62
C ALA A 136 -1.87 -9.78 11.13
N SER A 137 -0.64 -10.29 11.11
CA SER A 137 -0.36 -11.64 11.59
C SER A 137 -0.64 -11.80 13.07
N GLU A 138 -0.31 -10.79 13.88
CA GLU A 138 -0.62 -10.73 15.30
C GLU A 138 -2.13 -10.75 15.56
N VAL A 139 -2.88 -9.85 14.91
CA VAL A 139 -4.32 -9.69 15.17
C VAL A 139 -5.13 -10.86 14.63
N LEU A 140 -4.76 -11.38 13.46
CA LEU A 140 -5.47 -12.49 12.80
C LEU A 140 -4.98 -13.87 13.24
N GLN A 141 -3.93 -13.94 14.07
CA GLN A 141 -3.34 -15.17 14.60
C GLN A 141 -2.94 -16.17 13.49
N LYS A 142 -2.44 -15.66 12.37
CA LYS A 142 -1.98 -16.46 11.21
C LYS A 142 -0.91 -15.69 10.44
N ASP A 143 -0.03 -16.38 9.70
CA ASP A 143 0.96 -15.70 8.87
C ASP A 143 0.28 -14.97 7.70
N VAL A 144 0.32 -13.64 7.73
CA VAL A 144 -0.25 -12.76 6.67
C VAL A 144 0.83 -11.83 6.16
N THR A 145 1.05 -11.83 4.85
CA THR A 145 1.91 -10.86 4.19
C THR A 145 1.11 -9.64 3.72
N VAL A 146 1.81 -8.53 3.44
CA VAL A 146 1.18 -7.36 2.80
C VAL A 146 0.57 -7.76 1.46
N GLN A 147 1.19 -8.67 0.72
CA GLN A 147 0.64 -9.16 -0.54
C GLN A 147 -0.68 -9.91 -0.33
N ASP A 148 -0.80 -10.69 0.75
CA ASP A 148 -2.06 -11.37 1.08
C ASP A 148 -3.15 -10.36 1.47
N LEU A 149 -2.80 -9.28 2.19
CA LEU A 149 -3.74 -8.19 2.48
C LEU A 149 -4.23 -7.49 1.21
N MET A 150 -3.34 -7.27 0.22
CA MET A 150 -3.75 -6.68 -1.04
C MET A 150 -4.55 -7.68 -1.90
N GLY A 151 -4.19 -8.96 -1.86
CA GLY A 151 -4.86 -10.03 -2.59
C GLY A 151 -6.22 -10.44 -2.03
N SER A 152 -6.60 -9.98 -0.84
CA SER A 152 -7.90 -10.32 -0.23
C SER A 152 -9.09 -9.54 -0.80
N ALA A 153 -8.84 -8.51 -1.60
CA ALA A 153 -9.90 -7.70 -2.19
C ALA A 153 -10.79 -8.49 -3.15
N SER A 154 -12.10 -8.41 -2.88
CA SER A 154 -13.13 -8.97 -3.75
C SER A 154 -13.36 -8.09 -4.98
N VAL A 155 -13.26 -6.76 -4.82
CA VAL A 155 -13.44 -5.78 -5.90
C VAL A 155 -12.42 -4.66 -5.76
N TRP A 156 -11.82 -4.26 -6.88
CA TRP A 156 -10.95 -3.09 -7.00
C TRP A 156 -11.66 -1.98 -7.78
N LEU A 157 -12.05 -0.92 -7.09
CA LEU A 157 -12.61 0.30 -7.66
C LEU A 157 -11.51 1.33 -7.85
N LEU A 158 -10.96 1.36 -9.07
CA LEU A 158 -9.90 2.29 -9.46
C LEU A 158 -10.50 3.57 -10.03
N LYS A 159 -10.31 4.69 -9.35
CA LYS A 159 -10.66 6.03 -9.86
C LYS A 159 -9.61 6.48 -10.85
N ARG A 160 -9.74 6.11 -12.13
CA ARG A 160 -8.86 6.57 -13.22
C ARG A 160 -9.70 7.18 -14.33
N ASP A 161 -9.19 8.26 -14.92
CA ASP A 161 -9.76 8.81 -16.14
C ASP A 161 -9.17 8.03 -17.32
N PHE A 162 -10.04 7.54 -18.22
CA PHE A 162 -9.61 6.98 -19.50
C PHE A 162 -9.39 8.16 -20.45
N VAL A 163 -8.15 8.60 -20.60
CA VAL A 163 -7.75 9.62 -21.59
C VAL A 163 -6.92 8.96 -22.67
#